data_AF-A0A7I8DPX7-F1
#
_entry.id   AF-A0A7I8DPX7-F1
#
_cell.length_a   1.000
_cell.length_b   1.000
_cell.length_c   1.000
_cell.angle_alpha   90.00
_cell.angle_beta   90.00
_cell.angle_gamma   90.00
#
_symmetry.space_group_name_H-M   'P 1'
#
loop_
_entity.id
_entity.type
_entity.pdbx_description
1 polymer ?
#
loop_
_entity_poly.entity_id
_entity_poly.type
_entity_poly.pdbx_seq_one_letter_code
_entity_poly.pdbx_strand_id
1 'polypeptide(L)'
;MIGLLIFGIIFIVLGVYASTKGSIPLLKHYEGVKDIALQSRINGASIIGIGLVLISDYFIEFQSGILIVALLAIAAIALALQVVLKAI
;
A
#
# COMPACT_ATOMS: atom_id res chain seq x y z
N MET A 1 7.99 19.41 -4.51
CA MET A 1 6.73 18.85 -5.02
C MET A 1 6.93 17.73 -6.03
N ILE A 2 7.78 17.88 -7.06
CA ILE A 2 8.03 16.82 -8.07
C ILE A 2 8.48 15.47 -7.45
N GLY A 3 9.18 15.49 -6.32
CA GLY A 3 9.59 14.28 -5.61
C GLY A 3 8.42 13.40 -5.15
N LEU A 4 7.30 13.99 -4.69
CA LEU A 4 6.11 13.24 -4.28
C LEU A 4 5.46 12.51 -5.45
N LEU A 5 5.45 13.14 -6.63
CA LEU A 5 4.96 12.53 -7.87
C LEU A 5 5.83 11.33 -8.27
N ILE A 6 7.16 11.45 -8.19
CA ILE A 6 8.09 10.35 -8.46
C ILE A 6 7.86 9.20 -7.46
N PHE A 7 7.76 9.48 -6.16
CA PHE A 7 7.47 8.46 -5.14
C PHE A 7 6.11 7.79 -5.36
N GLY A 8 5.10 8.55 -5.75
CA GLY A 8 3.78 8.02 -6.07
C GLY A 8 3.82 7.02 -7.22
N ILE A 9 4.54 7.34 -8.30
CA ILE A 9 4.73 6.41 -9.44
C ILE A 9 5.48 5.15 -9.01
N ILE A 10 6.56 5.29 -8.24
CA ILE A 10 7.33 4.15 -7.72
C ILE A 10 6.44 3.23 -6.88
N PHE A 11 5.62 3.80 -5.98
CA PHE A 11 4.70 2.99 -5.18
C PHE A 11 3.66 2.29 -6.04
N ILE A 12 3.09 2.93 -7.06
CA ILE A 12 2.15 2.25 -7.97
C ILE A 12 2.82 1.05 -8.65
N VAL A 13 4.03 1.22 -9.20
CA VAL A 13 4.76 0.12 -9.85
C VAL A 13 5.03 -1.03 -8.88
N LEU A 14 5.51 -0.72 -7.67
CA LEU A 14 5.76 -1.72 -6.63
C LEU A 14 4.48 -2.43 -6.17
N GLY A 15 3.39 -1.67 -6.01
CA GLY A 15 2.11 -2.20 -5.57
C GLY A 15 1.44 -3.10 -6.62
N VAL A 16 1.56 -2.75 -7.91
CA VAL A 16 1.12 -3.61 -9.03
C VAL A 16 1.95 -4.89 -9.06
N TYR A 17 3.26 -4.81 -8.89
CA TYR A 17 4.12 -5.99 -8.84
C TYR A 17 3.76 -6.91 -7.66
N ALA A 18 3.60 -6.36 -6.45
CA ALA A 18 3.23 -7.13 -5.26
C ALA A 18 1.83 -7.76 -5.37
N SER A 19 0.86 -7.05 -5.99
CA SER A 19 -0.49 -7.57 -6.25
C SER A 19 -0.53 -8.68 -7.29
N THR A 20 0.22 -8.52 -8.39
CA THR A 20 0.21 -9.52 -9.47
C THR A 20 0.99 -10.76 -9.09
N LYS A 21 2.16 -10.60 -8.47
CA LYS A 21 3.04 -11.73 -8.15
C LYS A 21 2.63 -12.48 -6.89
N GLY A 22 1.83 -11.86 -5.99
CA GLY A 22 1.48 -12.46 -4.71
C GLY A 22 2.70 -12.78 -3.84
N SER A 23 3.81 -12.09 -4.07
CA SER A 23 5.02 -12.21 -3.26
C SER A 23 5.76 -10.89 -3.27
N ILE A 24 6.33 -10.54 -2.13
CA ILE A 24 7.25 -9.41 -2.02
C ILE A 24 8.67 -10.03 -2.05
N PRO A 25 9.53 -9.65 -3.02
CA PRO A 25 10.75 -10.38 -3.35
C PRO A 25 11.81 -10.35 -2.22
N LEU A 26 11.64 -9.46 -1.25
CA LEU A 26 12.50 -9.32 -0.07
C LEU A 26 11.93 -9.98 1.17
N LEU A 27 10.68 -10.42 1.13
CA LEU A 27 9.96 -10.88 2.29
C LEU A 27 9.68 -12.40 2.19
N LYS A 28 10.57 -13.24 2.77
CA LYS A 28 10.38 -14.71 2.88
C LYS A 28 9.64 -15.06 4.18
N HIS A 29 8.72 -16.03 4.10
CA HIS A 29 7.98 -16.71 5.18
C HIS A 29 8.03 -16.03 6.57
N TYR A 30 6.90 -15.43 6.95
CA TYR A 30 6.69 -14.77 8.23
C TYR A 30 6.02 -15.71 9.22
N GLU A 31 6.46 -15.69 10.47
CA GLU A 31 5.68 -16.27 11.57
C GLU A 31 4.37 -15.50 11.73
N GLY A 32 3.26 -16.22 11.83
CA GLY A 32 1.92 -15.63 11.99
C GLY A 32 1.20 -15.24 10.69
N VAL A 33 1.79 -15.45 9.51
CA VAL A 33 1.10 -15.23 8.23
C VAL A 33 0.55 -16.56 7.71
N LYS A 34 -0.77 -16.64 7.56
CA LYS A 34 -1.47 -17.85 7.09
C LYS A 34 -1.45 -17.96 5.56
N ASP A 35 -1.59 -16.84 4.86
CA ASP A 35 -1.56 -16.78 3.41
C ASP A 35 -0.71 -15.59 2.93
N ILE A 36 0.53 -15.91 2.57
CA ILE A 36 1.53 -14.94 2.11
C ILE A 36 1.08 -14.29 0.79
N ALA A 37 0.41 -15.03 -0.10
CA ALA A 37 -0.01 -14.51 -1.38
C ALA A 37 -1.16 -13.51 -1.23
N LEU A 38 -2.13 -13.84 -0.39
CA LEU A 38 -3.24 -12.94 -0.06
C LEU A 38 -2.75 -11.69 0.68
N GLN A 39 -1.84 -11.85 1.66
CA GLN A 39 -1.26 -10.72 2.36
C GLN A 39 -0.47 -9.80 1.42
N SER A 40 0.35 -10.38 0.53
CA SER A 40 1.10 -9.63 -0.48
C SER A 40 0.18 -8.86 -1.41
N ARG A 41 -0.97 -9.45 -1.79
CA ARG A 41 -1.98 -8.79 -2.62
C ARG A 41 -2.64 -7.61 -1.90
N ILE A 42 -3.04 -7.79 -0.64
CA ILE A 42 -3.66 -6.71 0.15
C ILE A 42 -2.65 -5.56 0.37
N ASN A 43 -1.41 -5.88 0.73
CA ASN A 43 -0.34 -4.90 0.87
C ASN A 43 -0.05 -4.20 -0.47
N GLY A 44 0.01 -4.95 -1.57
CA GLY A 44 0.21 -4.41 -2.92
C GLY A 44 -0.89 -3.41 -3.29
N ALA A 45 -2.16 -3.76 -3.10
CA ALA A 45 -3.29 -2.87 -3.37
C ALA A 45 -3.24 -1.60 -2.51
N SER A 46 -2.85 -1.74 -1.24
CA SER A 46 -2.72 -0.61 -0.32
C SER A 46 -1.59 0.34 -0.72
N ILE A 47 -0.46 -0.19 -1.18
CA ILE A 47 0.66 0.60 -1.72
C ILE A 47 0.24 1.35 -2.99
N ILE A 48 -0.57 0.75 -3.88
CA ILE A 48 -1.15 1.46 -5.03
C ILE A 48 -2.00 2.64 -4.54
N GLY A 49 -2.85 2.43 -3.54
CA GLY A 49 -3.68 3.48 -2.94
C GLY A 49 -2.84 4.64 -2.39
N ILE A 50 -1.76 4.33 -1.67
CA ILE A 50 -0.80 5.35 -1.18
C ILE A 50 -0.20 6.12 -2.36
N GLY A 51 0.24 5.42 -3.41
CA GLY A 51 0.81 6.06 -4.59
C GLY A 51 -0.16 7.03 -5.27
N LEU A 52 -1.44 6.66 -5.37
CA LEU A 52 -2.50 7.53 -5.92
C LEU A 52 -2.74 8.76 -5.05
N VAL A 53 -2.72 8.62 -3.72
CA VAL A 53 -2.85 9.76 -2.79
C VAL A 53 -1.68 10.73 -2.95
N LEU A 54 -0.44 10.23 -3.05
CA LEU A 54 0.74 11.08 -3.24
C LEU A 54 0.75 11.80 -4.60
N ILE A 55 0.29 11.14 -5.66
CA ILE A 55 0.11 11.80 -6.97
C ILE A 55 -0.99 12.86 -6.87
N SER A 56 -2.09 12.57 -6.18
CA SER A 56 -3.20 13.53 -6.01
C SER A 56 -2.77 14.75 -5.19
N ASP A 57 -1.94 14.55 -4.17
CA ASP A 57 -1.36 15.62 -3.35
C ASP A 57 -0.50 16.60 -4.16
N TYR A 58 0.18 16.11 -5.20
CA TYR A 58 0.92 16.98 -6.12
C TYR A 58 0.01 17.99 -6.85
N PHE A 59 -1.25 17.62 -7.14
CA PHE A 59 -2.18 18.49 -7.88
C PHE A 59 -3.11 19.31 -6.98
N ILE A 60 -3.50 18.74 -5.84
CA ILE A 60 -4.52 19.30 -4.96
C ILE A 60 -3.90 20.02 -3.76
N GLU A 61 -2.63 19.73 -3.44
CA GLU A 61 -1.89 20.27 -2.29
C GLU A 61 -2.66 20.09 -0.98
N PHE A 62 -2.82 18.84 -0.53
CA PHE A 62 -3.56 18.57 0.70
C PHE A 62 -2.91 19.25 1.89
N GLN A 63 -3.74 19.73 2.82
CA GLN A 63 -3.24 20.07 4.15
C GLN A 63 -2.59 18.83 4.77
N SER A 64 -1.39 18.99 5.36
CA SER A 64 -0.58 17.86 5.85
C SER A 64 -1.33 16.92 6.80
N GLY A 65 -2.25 17.45 7.61
CA GLY A 65 -3.10 16.64 8.49
C GLY A 65 -4.02 15.69 7.72
N ILE A 66 -4.62 16.15 6.62
CA ILE A 66 -5.51 15.33 5.78
C ILE A 66 -4.72 14.23 5.08
N LEU A 67 -3.52 14.57 4.57
CA LEU A 67 -2.63 13.60 3.94
C LEU A 67 -2.26 12.46 4.89
N ILE A 68 -1.84 12.79 6.11
CA ILE A 68 -1.48 11.79 7.14
C ILE A 68 -2.69 10.91 7.48
N VAL A 69 -3.87 11.49 7.67
CA VAL A 69 -5.10 10.75 7.97
C VAL A 69 -5.45 9.79 6.82
N ALA A 70 -5.33 10.22 5.57
CA ALA A 70 -5.58 9.37 4.41
C ALA A 70 -4.63 8.17 4.35
N LEU A 71 -3.32 8.39 4.59
CA LEU A 71 -2.32 7.33 4.60
C LEU A 71 -2.57 6.32 5.74
N LEU A 72 -2.90 6.81 6.93
CA LEU A 72 -3.23 5.96 8.08
C LEU A 72 -4.53 5.17 7.85
N ALA A 73 -5.54 5.77 7.23
CA ALA A 73 -6.79 5.10 6.90
C ALA A 73 -6.56 3.93 5.94
N ILE A 74 -5.73 4.12 4.90
CA ILE A 74 -5.36 3.04 3.97
C ILE A 74 -4.68 1.89 4.71
N ALA A 75 -3.70 2.21 5.59
CA ALA A 75 -3.00 1.20 6.37
C ALA A 75 -3.94 0.44 7.34
N ALA A 76 -4.86 1.14 8.00
CA ALA A 76 -5.83 0.53 8.90
C ALA A 76 -6.79 -0.40 8.16
N ILE A 77 -7.28 0.00 6.98
CA ILE A 77 -8.15 -0.82 6.14
C ILE A 77 -7.40 -2.07 5.65
N ALA A 78 -6.13 -1.92 5.25
CA ALA A 78 -5.29 -3.05 4.84
C ALA A 78 -5.15 -4.09 5.96
N LEU A 79 -4.89 -3.63 7.18
CA LEU A 79 -4.74 -4.49 8.35
C LEU A 79 -6.07 -5.17 8.72
N ALA A 80 -7.19 -4.43 8.69
CA ALA A 80 -8.51 -4.99 8.92
C ALA A 80 -8.84 -6.08 7.89
N LEU A 81 -8.56 -5.85 6.61
CA LEU A 81 -8.74 -6.84 5.54
C LEU A 81 -7.85 -8.07 5.75
N GLN A 82 -6.59 -7.90 6.17
CA GLN A 82 -5.70 -9.02 6.46
C GLN A 82 -6.25 -9.92 7.57
N VAL A 83 -6.83 -9.34 8.63
CA VAL A 83 -7.45 -10.09 9.73
C VAL A 83 -8.75 -10.78 9.28
N VAL A 84 -9.66 -10.05 8.63
CA VAL A 84 -10.97 -10.56 8.21
C VAL A 84 -10.82 -11.70 7.20
N LEU A 85 -9.90 -11.55 6.24
CA LEU A 85 -9.64 -12.55 5.22
C LEU A 85 -8.66 -13.64 5.68
N LYS A 86 -8.25 -13.62 6.96
CA LYS A 86 -7.32 -14.59 7.56
C LYS A 86 -6.00 -14.72 6.79
N ALA A 87 -5.52 -13.62 6.22
CA ALA A 87 -4.18 -13.57 5.64
C ALA A 87 -3.10 -13.65 6.74
N ILE A 88 -3.42 -13.13 7.93
CA ILE A 88 -2.68 -13.25 9.20
C ILE A 88 -3.53 -13.94 10.27
#